data_AF-A0A964RNN2-F1
#
_entry.id   AF-A0A964RNN2-F1
#
_cell.length_a   1.000
_cell.length_b   1.000
_cell.length_c   1.000
_cell.angle_alpha   90.00
_cell.angle_beta   90.00
_cell.angle_gamma   90.00
#
_symmetry.space_group_name_H-M   'P 1'
#
loop_
_entity.id
_entity.type
_entity.pdbx_description
1 polymer ?
#
loop_
_entity_poly.entity_id
_entity_poly.type
_entity_poly.pdbx_seq_one_letter_code
_entity_poly.pdbx_strand_id
1 'polypeptide(L)'
;MEDGTIQQLLDHIAAGGANYFNVIGNDGYYNPPIEETKISGSIITIYFVNGMLDIYDTDTITKARRPENRINKCEWCYKIKSEEGQLKGWILKDVEVKKDEFKVI
;
A
#
# COMPACT_ATOMS: atom_id res chain seq x y z
N MET A 1 18.55 12.28 0.66
CA MET A 1 18.70 11.29 -0.43
C MET A 1 17.31 11.04 -0.96
N GLU A 2 17.04 11.28 -2.24
CA GLU A 2 15.79 10.81 -2.84
C GLU A 2 15.81 9.29 -2.79
N ASP A 3 15.04 8.73 -1.85
CA ASP A 3 14.90 7.30 -1.69
C ASP A 3 14.15 6.78 -2.92
N GLY A 4 14.85 6.03 -3.79
CA GLY A 4 14.27 5.45 -5.00
C GLY A 4 13.04 4.56 -4.72
N THR A 5 12.84 4.16 -3.46
CA THR A 5 11.63 3.46 -3.00
C THR A 5 10.38 4.34 -3.06
N ILE A 6 10.49 5.63 -2.74
CA ILE A 6 9.36 6.58 -2.78
C ILE A 6 8.92 6.77 -4.23
N GLN A 7 9.86 7.03 -5.14
CA GLN A 7 9.53 7.21 -6.55
C GLN A 7 8.88 5.95 -7.14
N GLN A 8 9.42 4.75 -6.83
CA GLN A 8 8.81 3.49 -7.25
C GLN A 8 7.40 3.28 -6.68
N LEU A 9 7.15 3.66 -5.43
CA LEU A 9 5.82 3.61 -4.84
C LEU A 9 4.84 4.51 -5.61
N LEU A 10 5.24 5.75 -5.90
CA LEU A 10 4.42 6.72 -6.64
C LEU A 10 4.12 6.23 -8.07
N ASP A 11 5.12 5.72 -8.78
CA ASP A 11 4.96 5.15 -10.12
C ASP A 11 3.99 3.96 -10.11
N HIS A 12 4.08 3.10 -9.09
CA HIS A 12 3.16 1.98 -8.91
C HIS A 12 1.73 2.40 -8.60
N ILE A 13 1.54 3.46 -7.79
CA ILE A 13 0.21 4.02 -7.52
C ILE A 13 -0.38 4.62 -8.80
N ALA A 14 0.41 5.39 -9.55
CA ALA A 14 0.00 6.01 -10.80
C ALA A 14 -0.37 4.99 -11.90
N ALA A 15 0.24 3.80 -11.87
CA ALA A 15 -0.12 2.68 -12.75
C ALA A 15 -1.49 2.03 -12.40
N GLY A 16 -2.09 2.37 -11.26
CA GLY A 16 -3.39 1.89 -10.83
C GLY A 16 -3.38 0.49 -10.20
N GLY A 17 -4.54 0.06 -9.70
CA GLY A 17 -4.72 -1.24 -9.02
C GLY A 17 -4.05 -1.35 -7.64
N ALA A 18 -3.49 -0.24 -7.16
CA ALA A 18 -2.94 -0.10 -5.83
C ALA A 18 -4.08 -0.06 -4.78
N ASN A 19 -3.84 -0.70 -3.66
CA ASN A 19 -4.77 -0.79 -2.55
C ASN A 19 -4.05 -0.43 -1.25
N TYR A 20 -4.77 0.21 -0.32
CA TYR A 20 -4.25 0.52 1.00
C TYR A 20 -4.82 -0.43 2.05
N PHE A 21 -3.97 -0.79 3.01
CA PHE A 21 -4.33 -1.70 4.09
C PHE A 21 -3.80 -1.18 5.42
N ASN A 22 -4.72 -0.93 6.35
CA ASN A 22 -4.39 -0.72 7.77
C ASN A 22 -5.20 -1.70 8.63
N VAL A 23 -4.60 -2.08 9.76
CA VAL A 23 -5.25 -2.88 10.80
C VAL A 23 -6.12 -1.94 11.63
N ILE A 24 -7.45 -2.08 11.52
CA ILE A 24 -8.39 -1.40 12.41
C ILE A 24 -8.94 -2.45 13.38
N GLY A 25 -8.48 -2.42 14.64
CA GLY A 25 -8.89 -3.38 15.67
C GLY A 25 -8.35 -4.80 15.44
N ASN A 26 -9.04 -5.81 15.96
CA ASN A 26 -8.52 -7.20 16.01
C ASN A 26 -8.62 -7.98 14.69
N ASP A 27 -9.55 -7.69 13.78
CA ASP A 27 -9.81 -8.58 12.62
C ASP A 27 -10.23 -7.88 11.31
N GLY A 28 -10.21 -6.54 11.25
CA GLY A 28 -10.68 -5.78 10.09
C GLY A 28 -9.54 -5.29 9.19
N TYR A 29 -9.46 -5.79 7.96
CA TYR A 29 -8.68 -5.14 6.91
C TYR A 29 -9.56 -4.13 6.18
N TYR A 30 -9.16 -2.87 6.19
CA TYR A 30 -9.78 -1.85 5.34
C TYR A 30 -9.06 -1.79 4.00
N ASN A 31 -9.80 -1.91 2.89
CA ASN A 31 -9.25 -1.92 1.52
C ASN A 31 -9.94 -0.88 0.62
N PRO A 32 -9.71 0.42 0.82
CA PRO A 32 -10.28 1.42 -0.05
C PRO A 32 -9.42 1.57 -1.32
N PRO A 33 -10.04 1.85 -2.47
CA PRO A 33 -9.29 2.27 -3.64
C PRO A 33 -8.66 3.65 -3.39
N ILE A 34 -7.47 3.84 -3.99
CA ILE A 34 -6.79 5.13 -4.00
C ILE A 34 -7.46 6.03 -5.04
N GLU A 35 -7.87 7.23 -4.64
CA GLU A 35 -8.48 8.21 -5.54
C GLU A 35 -7.45 9.18 -6.10
N GLU A 36 -6.54 9.67 -5.25
CA GLU A 36 -5.59 10.71 -5.61
C GLU A 36 -4.32 10.59 -4.75
N THR A 37 -3.19 11.04 -5.28
CA THR A 37 -1.97 11.29 -4.49
C THR A 37 -1.50 12.72 -4.74
N LYS A 38 -1.19 13.45 -3.66
CA LYS A 38 -0.66 14.82 -3.71
C LYS A 38 0.69 14.87 -3.01
N ILE A 39 1.61 15.66 -3.57
CA ILE A 39 2.91 15.96 -2.97
C ILE A 39 2.92 17.44 -2.62
N SER A 40 3.14 17.77 -1.35
CA SER A 40 3.23 19.14 -0.86
C SER A 40 4.44 19.29 0.04
N GLY A 41 5.52 19.88 -0.49
CA GLY A 41 6.80 19.93 0.21
C GLY A 41 7.35 18.53 0.45
N SER A 42 7.59 18.19 1.72
CA SER A 42 8.09 16.88 2.16
C SER A 42 6.99 15.87 2.49
N ILE A 43 5.71 16.23 2.29
CA ILE A 43 4.57 15.39 2.65
C ILE A 43 3.95 14.80 1.38
N ILE A 44 3.75 13.48 1.40
CA ILE A 44 2.95 12.76 0.40
C ILE A 44 1.61 12.41 1.05
N THR A 45 0.54 12.95 0.54
CA THR A 45 -0.83 12.64 0.98
C THR A 45 -1.49 11.73 -0.04
N ILE A 46 -1.98 10.58 0.42
CA ILE A 46 -2.73 9.61 -0.39
C ILE A 46 -4.19 9.67 0.06
N TYR A 47 -5.08 10.00 -0.86
CA TYR A 47 -6.52 10.09 -0.63
C TYR A 47 -7.20 8.79 -1.02
N PHE A 48 -8.09 8.34 -0.15
CA PHE A 48 -8.94 7.16 -0.31
C PHE A 48 -10.41 7.56 -0.16
N VAL A 49 -11.32 6.74 -0.69
CA VAL A 49 -12.78 6.99 -0.65
C VAL A 49 -13.32 7.40 0.74
N ASN A 50 -12.75 6.86 1.83
CA ASN A 50 -13.18 7.22 3.21
C ASN A 50 -12.02 7.64 4.12
N GLY A 51 -10.97 8.28 3.59
CA GLY A 51 -9.90 8.79 4.43
C GLY A 51 -8.66 9.23 3.67
N MET A 52 -7.59 9.51 4.42
CA MET A 52 -6.30 9.86 3.83
C MET A 52 -5.15 9.31 4.67
N LEU A 53 -3.99 9.14 4.05
CA LEU A 53 -2.73 8.81 4.70
C LEU A 53 -1.70 9.89 4.37
N ASP A 54 -1.16 10.52 5.41
CA ASP A 54 -0.01 11.40 5.30
C ASP A 54 1.29 10.63 5.58
N ILE A 55 2.17 10.67 4.59
CA ILE A 55 3.53 10.13 4.67
C ILE A 55 4.49 11.32 4.76
N TYR A 56 5.22 11.39 5.86
CA TYR A 56 6.24 12.42 6.09
C TYR A 56 7.62 11.91 5.65
N ASP A 57 8.56 12.81 5.42
CA ASP A 57 9.96 12.48 5.12
C ASP A 57 10.68 11.71 6.25
N THR A 58 10.18 11.80 7.48
CA THR A 58 10.67 11.00 8.61
C THR A 58 10.04 9.60 8.70
N ASP A 59 9.00 9.32 7.91
CA ASP A 59 8.41 8.00 7.84
C ASP A 59 9.31 7.02 7.08
N THR A 60 9.30 5.78 7.51
CA THR A 60 10.05 4.71 6.85
C THR A 60 9.14 3.95 5.89
N ILE A 61 9.49 3.96 4.60
CA ILE A 61 8.85 3.13 3.57
C ILE A 61 9.79 1.97 3.23
N THR A 62 9.30 0.73 3.36
CA THR A 62 10.08 -0.46 3.01
C THR A 62 9.32 -1.34 2.05
N LYS A 63 9.99 -1.77 0.97
CA LYS A 63 9.45 -2.81 0.10
C LYS A 63 9.45 -4.13 0.85
N ALA A 64 8.32 -4.82 0.84
CA ALA A 64 8.09 -6.02 1.60
C ALA A 64 7.52 -7.14 0.72
N ARG A 65 7.68 -8.38 1.17
CA ARG A 65 7.21 -9.56 0.42
C ARG A 65 5.73 -9.88 0.65
N ARG A 66 5.15 -9.48 1.78
CA ARG A 66 3.74 -9.71 2.19
C ARG A 66 3.43 -9.09 3.56
N PRO A 67 2.17 -8.72 3.85
CA PRO A 67 1.66 -8.70 5.23
C PRO A 67 1.65 -10.15 5.75
N GLU A 68 2.10 -10.39 6.99
CA GLU A 68 2.33 -11.75 7.53
C GLU A 68 1.09 -12.67 7.50
N ASN A 69 -0.11 -12.09 7.38
CA ASN A 69 -1.41 -12.77 7.51
C ASN A 69 -2.25 -12.85 6.21
N ARG A 70 -1.66 -12.62 5.02
CA ARG A 70 -2.37 -12.79 3.73
C ARG A 70 -1.90 -14.04 2.97
N ILE A 71 -2.89 -14.85 2.52
CA ILE A 71 -2.67 -16.06 1.70
C ILE A 71 -2.41 -15.69 0.22
N ASN A 72 -2.94 -14.55 -0.25
CA ASN A 72 -2.78 -14.13 -1.64
C ASN A 72 -1.37 -13.57 -1.91
N LYS A 73 -0.85 -13.83 -3.11
CA LYS A 73 0.42 -13.27 -3.57
C LYS A 73 0.26 -11.77 -3.85
N CYS A 74 1.21 -10.96 -3.42
CA CYS A 74 1.31 -9.55 -3.82
C CYS A 74 2.27 -9.42 -5.01
N GLU A 75 1.88 -8.66 -6.03
CA GLU A 75 2.77 -8.28 -7.14
C GLU A 75 3.88 -7.37 -6.59
N TRP A 76 3.48 -6.42 -5.75
CA TRP A 76 4.37 -5.58 -4.96
C TRP A 76 3.66 -5.13 -3.68
N CYS A 77 4.44 -4.80 -2.66
CA CYS A 77 3.93 -4.43 -1.34
C CYS A 77 4.92 -3.49 -0.63
N TYR A 78 4.41 -2.43 -0.04
CA TYR A 78 5.17 -1.41 0.69
C TYR A 78 4.60 -1.31 2.10
N LYS A 79 5.49 -1.35 3.11
CA LYS A 79 5.16 -1.13 4.52
C LYS A 79 5.56 0.29 4.91
N ILE A 80 4.64 1.01 5.53
CA ILE A 80 4.85 2.40 5.95
C ILE A 80 4.80 2.45 7.47
N LYS A 81 5.87 2.96 8.07
CA LYS A 81 5.97 3.16 9.52
C LYS A 81 6.24 4.63 9.81
N SER A 82 5.71 5.12 10.93
CA SER A 82 6.11 6.42 11.46
C SER A 82 7.58 6.44 11.86
N GLU A 83 8.13 7.63 12.09
CA GLU A 83 9.46 7.82 12.70
C GLU A 83 9.62 7.03 14.02
N GLU A 84 8.55 6.94 14.82
CA GLU A 84 8.51 6.16 16.07
C GLU A 84 8.41 4.64 15.83
N GLY A 85 8.36 4.19 14.58
CA GLY A 85 8.26 2.78 14.19
C GLY A 85 6.85 2.19 14.24
N GLN A 86 5.82 3.00 14.55
CA GLN A 86 4.42 2.57 14.54
C GLN A 86 3.96 2.28 13.12
N LEU A 87 3.21 1.20 12.91
CA LEU A 87 2.68 0.87 11.59
C LEU A 87 1.59 1.87 11.21
N LYS A 88 1.82 2.64 10.15
CA LYS A 88 0.78 3.47 9.54
C LYS A 88 -0.11 2.64 8.63
N GLY A 89 0.48 1.73 7.86
CA GLY A 89 -0.24 0.80 7.01
C GLY A 89 0.65 0.20 5.92
N TRP A 90 -0.01 -0.37 4.92
CA TRP A 90 0.61 -1.02 3.77
C TRP A 90 -0.05 -0.55 2.48
N ILE A 91 0.74 -0.40 1.42
CA ILE A 91 0.22 -0.17 0.06
C ILE A 91 0.68 -1.34 -0.80
N LEU A 92 -0.24 -2.01 -1.45
CA LEU A 92 0.07 -3.21 -2.24
C LEU A 92 -0.87 -3.38 -3.43
N LYS A 93 -0.39 -4.15 -4.40
CA LYS A 93 -1.20 -4.70 -5.48
C LYS A 93 -1.20 -6.20 -5.35
N ASP A 94 -2.39 -6.78 -5.24
CA ASP A 94 -2.53 -8.24 -5.28
C ASP A 94 -2.20 -8.75 -6.69
N VAL A 95 -1.58 -9.91 -6.77
CA VAL A 95 -1.48 -10.62 -8.06
C VAL A 95 -2.90 -10.98 -8.45
N GLU A 96 -3.34 -10.56 -9.64
CA GLU A 96 -4.59 -11.04 -10.20
C GLU A 96 -4.55 -12.56 -10.30
N VAL A 97 -5.32 -13.23 -9.44
CA VAL A 97 -5.59 -14.65 -9.61
C VAL A 97 -6.63 -14.74 -10.71
N LYS A 98 -6.18 -14.98 -11.95
CA LYS A 98 -7.10 -15.28 -13.06
C LYS A 98 -7.98 -16.45 -12.62
N LYS A 99 -9.29 -16.23 -12.57
CA LYS A 99 -10.30 -17.27 -12.24
C LYS A 99 -10.50 -18.30 -13.35
N ASP A 100 -9.56 -18.42 -14.29
CA ASP A 100 -9.64 -19.34 -15.42
C ASP A 100 -8.62 -20.45 -15.25
N GLU A 101 -8.90 -21.42 -14.38
CA GLU A 101 -8.34 -22.78 -14.51
C GLU A 101 -9.02 -23.86 -13.64
N PHE A 102 -10.27 -23.65 -13.20
CA PHE A 102 -11.12 -24.79 -12.81
C PHE A 102 -11.94 -25.24 -14.02
N LYS A 103 -11.27 -25.83 -15.03
CA LYS A 103 -11.96 -26.80 -15.88
C LYS A 103 -12.13 -28.07 -15.03
N VAL A 104 -13.30 -28.18 -14.40
CA VAL A 104 -13.78 -29.47 -13.91
C VAL A 104 -13.91 -30.37 -15.14
N ILE A 105 -13.07 -31.39 -15.21
CA ILE A 105 -13.19 -32.51 -16.15
C ILE A 105 -14.25 -33.46 -15.62
#